data_AF-A0A9P5TMC4-F1
#
_entry.id   AF-A0A9P5TMC4-F1
#
_cell.length_a   1.000
_cell.length_b   1.000
_cell.length_c   1.000
_cell.angle_alpha   90.00
_cell.angle_beta   90.00
_cell.angle_gamma   90.00
#
_symmetry.space_group_name_H-M   'P 1'
#
loop_
_entity.id
_entity.type
_entity.pdbx_description
1 polymer ?
#
loop_
_entity_poly.entity_id
_entity_poly.type
_entity_poly.pdbx_seq_one_letter_code
_entity_poly.pdbx_strand_id
1 'polypeptide(L)'
;MLSLEELALLPLCGLPAYRAVRTFMYAFSSSSMRDGSMPMTPSPSADRRGFEISSPPTRKGSLSRGTSDHAQGYRRRVLVLRGHDGAGAMAVQMLVGRGWRVSVHVPFSSVPAYATQEAGDRFMHVVEERARDWGADEVIFDDGEEGGGPDDGRGAAVRVLDTLREDGDVFDAVLDTIGGKEVREAAERLLKSAGADGSASARLKRRGVGQFTTLVGDHPERTIPSAGDNFRAGLRSLRPVGGSTTRVGYAWVSVAQDVDWEGDDVGETLRMVLRLALEDGVRPLVEDLVSGDGPDTPRTTPFERAPSVDGGTVVVKIAQ
;
A
#
# COMPACT_ATOMS: atom_id res chain seq x y z
N MET A 1 -16.16 18.37 7.28
CA MET A 1 -14.99 19.26 7.46
C MET A 1 -13.90 18.40 8.06
N LEU A 2 -12.64 18.53 7.63
CA LEU A 2 -11.53 17.77 8.22
C LEU A 2 -11.13 18.40 9.56
N SER A 3 -10.75 17.58 10.53
CA SER A 3 -10.13 18.06 11.77
C SER A 3 -8.72 18.58 11.51
N LEU A 4 -8.14 19.28 12.48
CA LEU A 4 -6.78 19.81 12.36
C LEU A 4 -5.76 18.67 12.33
N GLU A 5 -5.98 17.64 13.14
CA GLU A 5 -5.18 16.42 13.20
C GLU A 5 -5.26 15.67 11.87
N GLU A 6 -6.46 15.54 11.29
CA GLU A 6 -6.62 14.93 9.97
C GLU A 6 -5.84 15.68 8.90
N LEU A 7 -5.94 17.02 8.87
CA LEU A 7 -5.18 17.85 7.94
C LEU A 7 -3.66 17.69 8.11
N ALA A 8 -3.19 17.58 9.35
CA ALA A 8 -1.77 17.40 9.67
C ALA A 8 -1.24 16.02 9.25
N LEU A 9 -2.08 14.99 9.29
CA LEU A 9 -1.71 13.63 8.90
C LEU A 9 -1.81 13.37 7.39
N LEU A 10 -2.51 14.20 6.61
CA LEU A 10 -2.61 14.00 5.16
C LEU A 10 -1.23 13.91 4.45
N PRO A 11 -0.22 14.76 4.75
CA PRO A 11 1.09 14.62 4.15
C PRO A 11 1.85 13.38 4.63
N LEU A 12 1.68 12.98 5.88
CA LEU A 12 2.41 11.87 6.49
C LEU A 12 1.86 10.50 6.03
N CYS A 13 0.54 10.36 6.01
CA CYS A 13 -0.13 9.11 5.69
C CYS A 13 -0.61 9.08 4.24
N GLY A 14 -1.21 10.17 3.78
CA GLY A 14 -1.92 10.21 2.51
C GLY A 14 -0.98 10.26 1.31
N LEU A 15 0.13 11.00 1.39
CA LEU A 15 1.11 11.08 0.31
C LEU A 15 1.73 9.71 -0.03
N PRO A 16 2.37 8.99 0.92
CA PRO A 16 2.92 7.69 0.63
C PRO A 16 1.84 6.66 0.26
N ALA A 17 0.66 6.70 0.89
CA ALA A 17 -0.46 5.84 0.54
C ALA A 17 -0.90 6.03 -0.91
N TYR A 18 -1.13 7.28 -1.33
CA TYR A 18 -1.57 7.59 -2.68
C TYR A 18 -0.56 7.16 -3.73
N ARG A 19 0.72 7.46 -3.50
CA ARG A 19 1.80 7.00 -4.37
C ARG A 19 1.82 5.46 -4.40
N ALA A 20 1.79 4.77 -3.27
CA ALA A 20 1.74 3.31 -3.27
C ALA A 20 0.55 2.73 -4.04
N VAL A 21 -0.64 3.33 -3.93
CA VAL A 21 -1.81 2.86 -4.70
C VAL A 21 -1.60 3.05 -6.19
N ARG A 22 -0.98 4.16 -6.64
CA ARG A 22 -0.71 4.38 -8.07
C ARG A 22 0.25 3.37 -8.67
N THR A 23 1.23 2.84 -7.92
CA THR A 23 2.14 1.81 -8.47
C THR A 23 1.35 0.58 -8.94
N PHE A 24 0.28 0.21 -8.23
CA PHE A 24 -0.62 -0.86 -8.63
C PHE A 24 -1.38 -0.49 -9.90
N MET A 25 -1.97 0.71 -9.95
CA MET A 25 -2.73 1.16 -11.12
C MET A 25 -1.86 1.12 -12.38
N TYR A 26 -0.61 1.60 -12.27
CA TYR A 26 0.37 1.57 -13.34
C TYR A 26 0.77 0.13 -13.73
N ALA A 27 1.11 -0.71 -12.75
CA ALA A 27 1.52 -2.09 -12.97
C ALA A 27 0.46 -2.89 -13.73
N PHE A 28 -0.81 -2.69 -13.42
CA PHE A 28 -1.89 -3.46 -14.01
C PHE A 28 -2.55 -2.82 -15.24
N SER A 29 -2.51 -1.50 -15.41
CA SER A 29 -2.94 -0.83 -16.65
C SER A 29 -2.03 -1.17 -17.84
N SER A 30 -0.72 -1.33 -17.59
CA SER A 30 0.23 -1.74 -18.64
C SER A 30 0.03 -3.18 -19.13
N SER A 31 -0.62 -4.02 -18.32
CA SER A 31 -0.83 -5.44 -18.63
C SER A 31 -2.03 -5.65 -19.57
N SER A 32 -3.08 -4.84 -19.47
CA SER A 32 -4.25 -4.92 -20.37
C SER A 32 -3.94 -4.57 -21.82
N MET A 33 -2.88 -3.80 -22.08
CA MET A 33 -2.46 -3.46 -23.44
C MET A 33 -1.75 -4.60 -24.19
N ARG A 34 -1.24 -5.62 -23.50
CA ARG A 34 -0.47 -6.71 -24.14
C ARG A 34 -1.31 -7.93 -24.55
N ASP A 35 -2.46 -8.14 -23.92
CA ASP A 35 -3.37 -9.26 -24.26
C ASP A 35 -4.33 -8.92 -25.41
N GLY A 36 -4.32 -7.68 -25.90
CA GLY A 36 -4.96 -7.31 -27.16
C GLY A 36 -4.12 -7.81 -28.34
N SER A 37 -4.59 -8.85 -29.01
CA SER A 37 -4.06 -9.35 -30.28
C SER A 37 -3.88 -8.21 -31.30
N MET A 38 -2.66 -7.67 -31.40
CA MET A 38 -2.26 -6.82 -32.50
C MET A 38 -2.04 -7.71 -33.74
N PRO A 39 -2.75 -7.51 -34.87
CA PRO A 39 -2.32 -8.06 -36.14
C PRO A 39 -0.99 -7.41 -36.51
N MET A 40 0.08 -8.21 -36.47
CA MET A 40 1.41 -7.82 -36.93
C MET A 40 1.41 -7.73 -38.47
N THR A 41 1.15 -6.52 -38.99
CA THR A 41 1.67 -6.12 -40.31
C THR A 41 2.36 -4.78 -40.17
N PRO A 42 3.70 -4.71 -40.29
CA PRO A 42 4.41 -3.45 -40.30
C PRO A 42 4.35 -2.83 -41.71
N SER A 43 3.60 -1.74 -41.87
CA SER A 43 3.75 -0.84 -43.02
C SER A 43 4.78 0.25 -42.67
N PRO A 44 5.83 0.45 -43.49
CA PRO A 44 6.87 1.43 -43.20
C PRO A 44 6.59 2.74 -43.95
N SER A 45 5.82 3.65 -43.34
CA SER A 45 5.78 5.06 -43.75
C SER A 45 4.83 5.89 -42.87
N ALA A 46 5.39 6.70 -41.96
CA ALA A 46 4.95 8.08 -41.70
C ALA A 46 5.65 8.68 -40.47
N ASP A 47 6.40 9.73 -40.75
CA ASP A 47 6.61 10.95 -39.95
C ASP A 47 6.69 10.88 -38.41
N ARG A 48 7.92 11.09 -37.92
CA ARG A 48 8.22 11.63 -36.59
C ARG A 48 7.91 13.13 -36.57
N ARG A 49 6.73 13.55 -36.10
CA ARG A 49 6.49 14.91 -35.59
C ARG A 49 5.43 14.93 -34.48
N GLY A 50 5.78 15.57 -33.36
CA GLY A 50 4.82 16.23 -32.46
C GLY A 50 4.23 15.37 -31.35
N PHE A 51 4.93 15.27 -30.22
CA PHE A 51 4.31 14.91 -28.94
C PHE A 51 3.72 16.20 -28.35
N GLU A 52 2.47 16.52 -28.72
CA GLU A 52 1.73 17.65 -28.14
C GLU A 52 1.09 17.24 -26.81
N ILE A 53 1.66 17.78 -25.73
CA ILE A 53 1.10 17.82 -24.38
C ILE A 53 -0.19 18.63 -24.45
N SER A 54 -1.33 17.94 -24.47
CA SER A 54 -2.66 18.56 -24.49
C SER A 54 -3.37 18.32 -23.14
N SER A 55 -3.42 19.42 -22.37
CA SER A 55 -4.49 19.90 -21.48
C SER A 55 -5.14 19.00 -20.40
N PRO A 56 -5.39 19.54 -19.18
CA PRO A 56 -5.99 18.81 -18.07
C PRO A 56 -7.51 18.63 -18.26
N PRO A 57 -8.10 17.50 -17.84
CA PRO A 57 -9.54 17.30 -17.88
C PRO A 57 -10.23 18.15 -16.80
N THR A 58 -11.16 18.99 -17.25
CA THR A 58 -12.08 19.73 -16.37
C THR A 58 -13.33 18.91 -16.04
N ARG A 59 -13.81 19.08 -14.81
CA ARG A 59 -15.15 18.76 -14.24
C ARG A 59 -15.40 17.36 -13.63
N LYS A 60 -15.47 17.39 -12.28
CA LYS A 60 -16.30 16.66 -11.30
C LYS A 60 -17.08 15.41 -11.77
N GLY A 61 -16.82 14.30 -11.07
CA GLY A 61 -17.83 13.25 -10.86
C GLY A 61 -17.24 11.86 -10.63
N SER A 62 -17.04 11.50 -9.36
CA SER A 62 -16.95 10.14 -8.83
C SER A 62 -15.72 9.30 -9.22
N LEU A 63 -15.10 8.66 -8.21
CA LEU A 63 -14.17 7.53 -8.34
C LEU A 63 -14.73 6.34 -9.17
N SER A 64 -15.97 6.40 -9.64
CA SER A 64 -16.66 5.38 -10.45
C SER A 64 -16.07 5.13 -11.86
N ARG A 65 -15.04 5.84 -12.32
CA ARG A 65 -14.48 5.65 -13.68
C ARG A 65 -13.07 5.09 -13.69
N GLY A 66 -12.96 3.85 -13.24
CA GLY A 66 -11.73 3.05 -13.32
C GLY A 66 -11.98 1.56 -13.46
N THR A 67 -12.94 1.13 -14.28
CA THR A 67 -13.12 -0.31 -14.58
C THR A 67 -11.91 -0.95 -15.29
N SER A 68 -10.86 -0.17 -15.62
CA SER A 68 -9.59 -0.63 -16.18
C SER A 68 -8.70 -1.34 -15.15
N ASP A 69 -8.92 -1.11 -13.86
CA ASP A 69 -8.10 -1.71 -12.79
C ASP A 69 -8.53 -3.14 -12.46
N HIS A 70 -9.42 -3.72 -13.24
CA HIS A 70 -9.90 -5.09 -13.09
C HIS A 70 -9.91 -5.78 -14.46
N ALA A 71 -9.44 -7.03 -14.51
CA ALA A 71 -9.71 -7.85 -15.70
C ALA A 71 -11.23 -8.07 -15.79
N GLN A 72 -11.81 -8.13 -16.99
CA GLN A 72 -13.27 -8.17 -17.20
C GLN A 72 -13.95 -9.21 -16.29
N GLY A 73 -14.65 -8.73 -15.24
CA GLY A 73 -15.37 -9.56 -14.25
C GLY A 73 -14.54 -10.10 -13.06
N TYR A 74 -13.27 -9.74 -12.94
CA TYR A 74 -12.38 -10.14 -11.84
C TYR A 74 -11.87 -8.93 -11.05
N ARG A 75 -12.36 -8.78 -9.82
CA ARG A 75 -11.83 -7.80 -8.85
C ARG A 75 -10.47 -8.31 -8.34
N ARG A 76 -9.43 -7.50 -8.54
CA ARG A 76 -8.07 -7.81 -8.07
C ARG A 76 -8.02 -7.80 -6.54
N ARG A 77 -7.23 -8.71 -5.96
CA ARG A 77 -7.05 -8.84 -4.50
C ARG A 77 -5.70 -8.30 -4.06
N VAL A 78 -5.70 -7.51 -2.99
CA VAL A 78 -4.50 -6.90 -2.42
C VAL A 78 -4.43 -7.16 -0.93
N LEU A 79 -3.23 -7.48 -0.44
CA LEU A 79 -2.92 -7.56 0.98
C LEU A 79 -2.20 -6.27 1.40
N VAL A 80 -2.70 -5.58 2.42
CA VAL A 80 -2.04 -4.39 2.99
C VAL A 80 -1.48 -4.74 4.36
N LEU A 81 -0.15 -4.77 4.47
CA LEU A 81 0.54 -5.00 5.74
C LEU A 81 0.42 -3.76 6.64
N ARG A 82 0.03 -3.97 7.91
CA ARG A 82 -0.38 -2.91 8.85
C ARG A 82 -1.41 -1.97 8.26
N GLY A 83 -2.39 -2.53 7.55
CA GLY A 83 -3.43 -1.74 6.87
C GLY A 83 -4.45 -1.09 7.81
N HIS A 84 -4.35 -1.30 9.12
CA HIS A 84 -5.28 -0.73 10.10
C HIS A 84 -4.93 0.69 10.54
N ASP A 85 -3.72 1.20 10.25
CA ASP A 85 -3.26 2.51 10.71
C ASP A 85 -2.39 3.23 9.66
N GLY A 86 -2.13 4.52 9.87
CA GLY A 86 -1.21 5.36 9.13
C GLY A 86 -1.44 5.37 7.62
N ALA A 87 -0.36 5.22 6.86
CA ALA A 87 -0.43 5.13 5.39
C ALA A 87 -1.16 3.87 4.92
N GLY A 88 -1.10 2.77 5.68
CA GLY A 88 -1.80 1.53 5.38
C GLY A 88 -3.31 1.73 5.37
N ALA A 89 -3.87 2.36 6.41
CA ALA A 89 -5.30 2.67 6.51
C ALA A 89 -5.81 3.54 5.36
N MET A 90 -5.05 4.58 5.02
CA MET A 90 -5.41 5.44 3.89
C MET A 90 -5.36 4.68 2.56
N ALA A 91 -4.37 3.79 2.36
CA ALA A 91 -4.28 2.97 1.17
C ALA A 91 -5.44 1.98 1.07
N VAL A 92 -5.86 1.36 2.18
CA VAL A 92 -7.05 0.48 2.24
C VAL A 92 -8.28 1.21 1.72
N GLN A 93 -8.58 2.40 2.27
CA GLN A 93 -9.73 3.21 1.83
C GLN A 93 -9.65 3.56 0.33
N MET A 94 -8.47 3.96 -0.15
CA MET A 94 -8.26 4.30 -1.56
C MET A 94 -8.40 3.10 -2.51
N LEU A 95 -8.00 1.90 -2.07
CA LEU A 95 -8.09 0.65 -2.84
C LEU A 95 -9.52 0.13 -2.87
N VAL A 96 -10.22 0.14 -1.72
CA VAL A 96 -11.63 -0.22 -1.65
C VAL A 96 -12.48 0.71 -2.52
N GLY A 97 -12.25 2.03 -2.43
CA GLY A 97 -12.94 3.02 -3.27
C GLY A 97 -12.70 2.83 -4.77
N ARG A 98 -11.65 2.09 -5.15
CA ARG A 98 -11.34 1.69 -6.53
C ARG A 98 -11.84 0.30 -6.92
N GLY A 99 -12.58 -0.38 -6.04
CA GLY A 99 -13.16 -1.70 -6.31
C GLY A 99 -12.19 -2.87 -6.09
N TRP A 100 -11.05 -2.68 -5.44
CA TRP A 100 -10.18 -3.79 -5.06
C TRP A 100 -10.82 -4.66 -3.99
N ARG A 101 -10.43 -5.94 -3.93
CA ARG A 101 -10.68 -6.79 -2.76
C ARG A 101 -9.50 -6.63 -1.81
N VAL A 102 -9.74 -6.15 -0.61
CA VAL A 102 -8.64 -5.73 0.29
C VAL A 102 -8.62 -6.60 1.54
N SER A 103 -7.53 -7.33 1.74
CA SER A 103 -7.23 -8.00 3.02
C SER A 103 -6.28 -7.11 3.84
N VAL A 104 -6.59 -6.91 5.11
CA VAL A 104 -5.87 -6.02 6.02
C VAL A 104 -5.09 -6.85 7.04
N HIS A 105 -3.77 -6.77 7.00
CA HIS A 105 -2.95 -7.37 8.06
C HIS A 105 -2.79 -6.39 9.24
N VAL A 106 -2.96 -6.90 10.45
CA VAL A 106 -2.92 -6.15 11.71
C VAL A 106 -1.93 -6.84 12.65
N PRO A 107 -0.82 -6.18 13.00
CA PRO A 107 0.11 -6.74 13.95
C PRO A 107 -0.47 -6.71 15.36
N PHE A 108 -0.43 -7.84 16.06
CA PHE A 108 -0.86 -7.91 17.44
C PHE A 108 0.12 -7.17 18.37
N SER A 109 1.34 -6.88 17.92
CA SER A 109 2.28 -5.99 18.62
C SER A 109 1.78 -4.54 18.75
N SER A 110 0.69 -4.16 18.05
CA SER A 110 -0.04 -2.92 18.31
C SER A 110 -0.80 -2.92 19.63
N VAL A 111 -1.06 -4.08 20.23
CA VAL A 111 -1.57 -4.22 21.59
C VAL A 111 -0.39 -4.18 22.56
N PRO A 112 -0.40 -3.30 23.58
CA PRO A 112 0.69 -3.25 24.56
C PRO A 112 0.91 -4.62 25.22
N ALA A 113 2.17 -5.01 25.42
CA ALA A 113 2.49 -6.32 26.01
C ALA A 113 1.93 -6.56 27.42
N TYR A 114 1.60 -5.47 28.13
CA TYR A 114 0.98 -5.51 29.46
C TYR A 114 -0.56 -5.40 29.43
N ALA A 115 -1.16 -5.30 28.24
CA ALA A 115 -2.60 -5.20 28.10
C ALA A 115 -3.27 -6.51 28.53
N THR A 116 -4.45 -6.41 29.14
CA THR A 116 -5.24 -7.58 29.48
C THR A 116 -5.75 -8.27 28.21
N GLN A 117 -6.08 -9.56 28.29
CA GLN A 117 -6.71 -10.28 27.19
C GLN A 117 -7.97 -9.54 26.69
N GLU A 118 -8.80 -9.02 27.60
CA GLU A 118 -9.98 -8.24 27.24
C GLU A 118 -9.65 -6.96 26.45
N ALA A 119 -8.51 -6.31 26.74
CA ALA A 119 -8.07 -5.15 25.98
C ALA A 119 -7.59 -5.55 24.58
N GLY A 120 -6.92 -6.69 24.44
CA GLY A 120 -6.60 -7.29 23.15
C GLY A 120 -7.85 -7.63 22.34
N ASP A 121 -8.84 -8.27 22.97
CA ASP A 121 -10.12 -8.63 22.33
C ASP A 121 -10.89 -7.38 21.88
N ARG A 122 -10.94 -6.34 22.72
CA ARG A 122 -11.53 -5.05 22.34
C ARG A 122 -10.79 -4.41 21.17
N PHE A 123 -9.45 -4.40 21.19
CA PHE A 123 -8.64 -3.88 20.09
C PHE A 123 -8.96 -4.61 18.78
N MET A 124 -8.95 -5.94 18.80
CA MET A 124 -9.27 -6.77 17.64
C MET A 124 -10.67 -6.46 17.10
N HIS A 125 -11.67 -6.37 17.99
CA HIS A 125 -13.04 -6.06 17.61
C HIS A 125 -13.17 -4.69 16.93
N VAL A 126 -12.61 -3.64 17.52
CA VAL A 126 -12.74 -2.27 16.97
C VAL A 126 -11.97 -2.13 15.65
N VAL A 127 -10.78 -2.73 15.54
CA VAL A 127 -10.02 -2.73 14.28
C VAL A 127 -10.79 -3.46 13.18
N GLU A 128 -11.40 -4.59 13.51
CA GLU A 128 -12.15 -5.38 12.55
C GLU A 128 -13.42 -4.66 12.07
N GLU A 129 -14.20 -4.08 12.99
CA GLU A 129 -15.37 -3.26 12.68
C GLU A 129 -14.98 -2.09 11.76
N ARG A 130 -13.92 -1.36 12.12
CA ARG A 130 -13.45 -0.22 11.33
C ARG A 130 -12.98 -0.62 9.94
N ALA A 131 -12.22 -1.70 9.81
CA ALA A 131 -11.77 -2.17 8.50
C ALA A 131 -12.95 -2.59 7.62
N ARG A 132 -14.00 -3.19 8.21
CA ARG A 132 -15.27 -3.48 7.51
C ARG A 132 -16.01 -2.22 7.10
N ASP A 133 -16.03 -1.18 7.93
CA ASP A 133 -16.63 0.12 7.59
C ASP A 133 -15.94 0.79 6.40
N TRP A 134 -14.62 0.60 6.26
CA TRP A 134 -13.89 1.01 5.06
C TRP A 134 -14.19 0.14 3.83
N GLY A 135 -14.82 -1.02 4.02
CA GLY A 135 -15.16 -2.00 2.99
C GLY A 135 -14.04 -3.00 2.67
N ALA A 136 -13.11 -3.25 3.60
CA ALA A 136 -12.17 -4.35 3.48
C ALA A 136 -12.91 -5.70 3.49
N ASP A 137 -12.39 -6.68 2.73
CA ASP A 137 -12.96 -8.02 2.63
C ASP A 137 -12.63 -8.87 3.86
N GLU A 138 -11.46 -8.62 4.46
CA GLU A 138 -10.85 -9.52 5.43
C GLU A 138 -9.85 -8.78 6.32
N VAL A 139 -9.76 -9.19 7.58
CA VAL A 139 -8.78 -8.71 8.54
C VAL A 139 -8.01 -9.91 9.09
N ILE A 140 -6.69 -9.83 9.07
CA ILE A 140 -5.77 -10.89 9.45
C ILE A 140 -4.92 -10.36 10.59
N PHE A 141 -5.16 -10.89 11.79
CA PHE A 141 -4.32 -10.63 12.95
C PHE A 141 -3.14 -11.59 12.94
N ASP A 142 -1.93 -11.08 13.12
CA ASP A 142 -0.77 -11.95 13.36
C ASP A 142 -0.80 -12.51 14.79
N ASP A 143 0.08 -13.49 15.04
CA ASP A 143 0.16 -14.17 16.33
C ASP A 143 0.76 -13.32 17.44
N GLY A 144 1.39 -12.18 17.10
CA GLY A 144 2.18 -11.38 18.01
C GLY A 144 3.30 -12.19 18.66
N GLU A 145 4.56 -11.95 18.31
CA GLU A 145 5.61 -12.39 19.24
C GLU A 145 5.43 -11.61 20.56
N GLU A 146 5.03 -12.33 21.61
CA GLU A 146 4.80 -11.80 22.96
C GLU A 146 5.93 -10.82 23.32
N GLY A 147 5.57 -9.55 23.53
CA GLY A 147 6.52 -8.52 23.95
C GLY A 147 7.14 -7.66 22.84
N GLY A 148 6.72 -7.81 21.58
CA GLY A 148 7.23 -6.96 20.50
C GLY A 148 8.71 -7.21 20.28
N GLY A 149 9.02 -8.35 19.67
CA GLY A 149 10.39 -8.76 19.36
C GLY A 149 11.21 -7.63 18.69
N PRO A 150 12.54 -7.70 18.75
CA PRO A 150 13.45 -6.66 18.24
C PRO A 150 13.34 -6.42 16.72
N ASP A 151 12.47 -7.17 16.04
CA ASP A 151 12.26 -7.12 14.61
C ASP A 151 11.04 -6.30 14.17
N ASP A 152 10.41 -5.54 15.09
CA ASP A 152 9.23 -4.71 14.82
C ASP A 152 8.07 -5.50 14.18
N GLY A 153 7.91 -6.79 14.52
CA GLY A 153 6.84 -7.63 13.97
C GLY A 153 7.07 -8.09 12.52
N ARG A 154 8.29 -7.98 11.98
CA ARG A 154 8.65 -8.51 10.65
C ARG A 154 8.50 -10.03 10.59
N GLY A 155 8.93 -10.75 11.62
CA GLY A 155 8.80 -12.20 11.72
C GLY A 155 7.35 -12.65 11.70
N ALA A 156 6.48 -11.97 12.45
CA ALA A 156 5.04 -12.23 12.47
C ALA A 156 4.39 -12.01 11.09
N ALA A 157 4.73 -10.90 10.41
CA ALA A 157 4.26 -10.66 9.05
C ALA A 157 4.76 -11.71 8.04
N VAL A 158 6.01 -12.18 8.16
CA VAL A 158 6.53 -13.27 7.32
C VAL A 158 5.75 -14.56 7.55
N ARG A 159 5.43 -14.91 8.80
CA ARG A 159 4.59 -16.08 9.11
C ARG A 159 3.20 -15.96 8.48
N VAL A 160 2.54 -14.81 8.62
CA VAL A 160 1.24 -14.54 7.98
C VAL A 160 1.32 -14.74 6.46
N LEU A 161 2.33 -14.18 5.80
CA LEU A 161 2.52 -14.32 4.35
C LEU A 161 2.73 -15.78 3.93
N ASP A 162 3.46 -16.56 4.73
CA ASP A 162 3.74 -17.96 4.45
C ASP A 162 2.53 -18.86 4.72
N THR A 163 1.75 -18.60 5.77
CA THR A 163 0.48 -19.27 6.04
C THR A 163 -0.53 -19.04 4.91
N LEU A 164 -0.75 -17.78 4.49
CA LEU A 164 -1.64 -17.47 3.36
C LEU A 164 -1.23 -18.23 2.09
N ARG A 165 0.07 -18.31 1.82
CA ARG A 165 0.61 -19.05 0.67
C ARG A 165 0.34 -20.55 0.80
N GLU A 166 0.50 -21.12 1.99
CA GLU A 166 0.30 -22.55 2.28
C GLU A 166 -1.18 -22.95 2.22
N ASP A 167 -2.06 -22.05 2.66
CA ASP A 167 -3.52 -22.18 2.56
C ASP A 167 -4.01 -22.02 1.11
N GLY A 168 -3.12 -21.61 0.21
CA GLY A 168 -3.42 -21.45 -1.21
C GLY A 168 -4.14 -20.15 -1.55
N ASP A 169 -4.09 -19.16 -0.67
CA ASP A 169 -4.54 -17.82 -0.97
C ASP A 169 -3.72 -17.21 -2.10
N VAL A 170 -4.41 -16.41 -2.91
CA VAL A 170 -3.80 -15.73 -4.05
C VAL A 170 -4.13 -14.25 -3.99
N PHE A 171 -3.08 -13.45 -4.19
CA PHE A 171 -3.14 -12.00 -4.24
C PHE A 171 -2.53 -11.51 -5.55
N ASP A 172 -3.12 -10.45 -6.10
CA ASP A 172 -2.57 -9.74 -7.24
C ASP A 172 -1.49 -8.74 -6.78
N ALA A 173 -1.64 -8.18 -5.57
CA ALA A 173 -0.72 -7.20 -5.04
C ALA A 173 -0.48 -7.33 -3.52
N VAL A 174 0.69 -6.88 -3.08
CA VAL A 174 1.00 -6.67 -1.66
C VAL A 174 1.51 -5.24 -1.47
N LEU A 175 0.91 -4.51 -0.53
CA LEU A 175 1.41 -3.24 -0.03
C LEU A 175 2.08 -3.46 1.32
N ASP A 176 3.37 -3.25 1.36
CA ASP A 176 4.21 -3.39 2.55
C ASP A 176 4.48 -2.02 3.20
N THR A 177 4.13 -1.92 4.48
CA THR A 177 4.41 -0.75 5.35
C THR A 177 5.35 -1.11 6.52
N ILE A 178 5.87 -2.33 6.54
CA ILE A 178 6.74 -2.87 7.58
C ILE A 178 8.20 -2.77 7.15
N GLY A 179 8.48 -3.13 5.88
CA GLY A 179 9.84 -3.21 5.36
C GLY A 179 10.57 -4.47 5.79
N GLY A 180 11.82 -4.55 5.35
CA GLY A 180 12.68 -5.72 5.58
C GLY A 180 12.76 -6.61 4.34
N LYS A 181 13.97 -7.11 4.10
CA LYS A 181 14.27 -8.01 2.98
C LYS A 181 13.44 -9.29 3.04
N GLU A 182 13.24 -9.81 4.25
CA GLU A 182 12.50 -11.02 4.59
C GLU A 182 11.01 -10.89 4.27
N VAL A 183 10.39 -9.75 4.60
CA VAL A 183 8.98 -9.46 4.29
C VAL A 183 8.77 -9.42 2.78
N ARG A 184 9.66 -8.74 2.05
CA ARG A 184 9.64 -8.71 0.58
C ARG A 184 9.76 -10.11 -0.02
N GLU A 185 10.70 -10.92 0.45
CA GLU A 185 10.91 -12.27 -0.07
C GLU A 185 9.75 -13.22 0.22
N ALA A 186 9.10 -13.09 1.38
CA ALA A 186 7.85 -13.79 1.68
C ALA A 186 6.70 -13.34 0.77
N ALA A 187 6.51 -12.03 0.60
CA ALA A 187 5.47 -11.49 -0.27
C ALA A 187 5.68 -11.88 -1.74
N GLU A 188 6.93 -11.91 -2.23
CA GLU A 188 7.23 -12.41 -3.56
C GLU A 188 6.88 -13.90 -3.74
N ARG A 189 7.07 -14.73 -2.71
CA ARG A 189 6.66 -16.15 -2.74
C ARG A 189 5.14 -16.28 -2.77
N LEU A 190 4.42 -15.49 -1.98
CA LEU A 190 2.96 -15.42 -1.99
C LEU A 190 2.43 -14.99 -3.37
N LEU A 191 2.96 -13.92 -3.95
CA LEU A 191 2.54 -13.39 -5.26
C LEU A 191 2.88 -14.31 -6.45
N LYS A 192 3.84 -15.25 -6.27
CA LYS A 192 4.15 -16.29 -7.26
C LYS A 192 3.29 -17.55 -7.11
N SER A 193 2.50 -17.66 -6.04
CA SER A 193 1.67 -18.84 -5.79
C SER A 193 0.54 -18.94 -6.82
N ALA A 194 0.24 -20.18 -7.25
CA ALA A 194 -0.79 -20.44 -8.25
C ALA A 194 -2.19 -20.70 -7.64
N GLY A 195 -2.31 -20.66 -6.31
CA GLY A 195 -3.47 -21.13 -5.53
C GLY A 195 -3.54 -22.66 -5.39
N ALA A 196 -4.25 -23.14 -4.37
CA ALA A 196 -4.42 -24.57 -4.08
C ALA A 196 -5.30 -25.29 -5.12
N ASP A 197 -6.27 -24.60 -5.71
CA ASP A 197 -7.20 -25.20 -6.68
C ASP A 197 -6.60 -25.28 -8.08
N GLY A 198 -6.02 -26.44 -8.39
CA GLY A 198 -5.43 -26.82 -9.68
C GLY A 198 -6.39 -26.86 -10.88
N SER A 199 -7.52 -26.15 -10.86
CA SER A 199 -8.37 -25.99 -12.04
C SER A 199 -7.61 -25.20 -13.10
N ALA A 200 -7.27 -25.86 -14.21
CA ALA A 200 -6.61 -25.26 -15.36
C ALA A 200 -7.34 -23.99 -15.88
N SER A 201 -8.66 -23.88 -15.66
CA SER A 201 -9.45 -22.72 -16.05
C SER A 201 -9.20 -21.48 -15.16
N ALA A 202 -8.97 -21.66 -13.86
CA ALA A 202 -8.57 -20.58 -12.95
C ALA A 202 -7.12 -20.13 -13.19
N ARG A 203 -6.23 -21.09 -13.50
CA ARG A 203 -4.84 -20.82 -13.89
C ARG A 203 -4.72 -20.01 -15.18
N LEU A 204 -5.56 -20.26 -16.19
CA LEU A 204 -5.50 -19.53 -17.46
C LEU A 204 -5.97 -18.06 -17.34
N LYS A 205 -6.92 -17.77 -16.44
CA LYS A 205 -7.39 -16.39 -16.21
C LYS A 205 -6.43 -15.53 -15.38
N ARG A 206 -5.50 -16.16 -14.64
CA ARG A 206 -4.55 -15.51 -13.72
C ARG A 206 -3.16 -15.27 -14.32
N ARG A 207 -3.06 -14.99 -15.63
CA ARG A 207 -1.79 -14.63 -16.29
C ARG A 207 -1.29 -13.20 -15.97
N GLY A 208 -1.57 -12.71 -14.76
CA GLY A 208 -1.13 -11.39 -14.30
C GLY A 208 0.23 -11.46 -13.60
N VAL A 209 1.07 -10.46 -13.83
CA VAL A 209 2.30 -10.20 -13.07
C VAL A 209 1.88 -9.65 -11.70
N GLY A 210 2.09 -10.39 -10.61
CA GLY A 210 1.82 -9.88 -9.26
C GLY A 210 2.67 -8.64 -8.95
N GLN A 211 2.23 -7.75 -8.08
CA GLN A 211 2.94 -6.49 -7.76
C GLN A 211 3.22 -6.34 -6.28
N PHE A 212 4.49 -6.18 -5.93
CA PHE A 212 4.94 -5.83 -4.59
C PHE A 212 5.32 -4.34 -4.53
N THR A 213 4.75 -3.62 -3.58
CA THR A 213 5.09 -2.22 -3.31
C THR A 213 5.42 -2.05 -1.83
N THR A 214 6.56 -1.43 -1.51
CA THR A 214 6.95 -1.13 -0.13
C THR A 214 7.07 0.38 0.08
N LEU A 215 6.73 0.84 1.29
CA LEU A 215 6.96 2.22 1.76
C LEU A 215 8.27 2.37 2.53
N VAL A 216 8.88 1.26 2.95
CA VAL A 216 10.01 1.24 3.91
C VAL A 216 11.30 0.78 3.23
N GLY A 217 11.22 -0.23 2.36
CA GLY A 217 12.39 -0.82 1.70
C GLY A 217 13.00 -1.98 2.50
N ASP A 218 14.20 -2.43 2.11
CA ASP A 218 14.84 -3.62 2.67
C ASP A 218 15.44 -3.41 4.08
N HIS A 219 15.65 -2.16 4.48
CA HIS A 219 16.45 -1.76 5.65
C HIS A 219 15.66 -0.81 6.55
N PRO A 220 14.64 -1.33 7.26
CA PRO A 220 13.73 -0.52 8.08
C PRO A 220 14.44 0.23 9.21
N GLU A 221 15.61 -0.25 9.65
CA GLU A 221 16.45 0.40 10.65
C GLU A 221 17.09 1.71 10.18
N ARG A 222 16.99 2.04 8.89
CA ARG A 222 17.55 3.26 8.29
C ARG A 222 16.44 4.15 7.74
N THR A 223 16.16 5.24 8.45
CA THR A 223 15.14 6.23 8.04
C THR A 223 15.45 6.86 6.68
N ILE A 224 16.73 7.09 6.38
CA ILE A 224 17.17 7.64 5.10
C ILE A 224 17.80 6.52 4.27
N PRO A 225 17.24 6.23 3.07
CA PRO A 225 17.78 5.20 2.21
C PRO A 225 19.14 5.60 1.63
N SER A 226 20.07 4.66 1.53
CA SER A 226 21.35 4.91 0.86
C SER A 226 21.17 4.98 -0.66
N ALA A 227 22.15 5.56 -1.35
CA ALA A 227 22.22 5.49 -2.81
C ALA A 227 22.21 4.03 -3.32
N GLY A 228 22.85 3.11 -2.59
CA GLY A 228 22.86 1.69 -2.90
C GLY A 228 21.48 1.03 -2.76
N ASP A 229 20.67 1.47 -1.80
CA ASP A 229 19.30 0.98 -1.64
C ASP A 229 18.43 1.43 -2.82
N ASN A 230 18.50 2.71 -3.18
CA ASN A 230 17.77 3.27 -4.32
C ASN A 230 18.17 2.57 -5.63
N PHE A 231 19.47 2.32 -5.82
CA PHE A 231 19.98 1.59 -6.98
C PHE A 231 19.44 0.14 -7.04
N ARG A 232 19.47 -0.60 -5.92
CA ARG A 232 18.92 -1.96 -5.85
C ARG A 232 17.42 -1.98 -6.11
N ALA A 233 16.68 -1.04 -5.55
CA ALA A 233 15.25 -0.88 -5.81
C ALA A 233 14.97 -0.61 -7.30
N GLY A 234 15.76 0.26 -7.93
CA GLY A 234 15.69 0.52 -9.37
C GLY A 234 15.98 -0.73 -10.20
N LEU A 235 17.01 -1.50 -9.87
CA LEU A 235 17.29 -2.76 -10.58
C LEU A 235 16.14 -3.78 -10.48
N ARG A 236 15.41 -3.79 -9.37
CA ARG A 236 14.24 -4.67 -9.18
C ARG A 236 13.00 -4.17 -9.92
N SER A 237 12.84 -2.86 -10.07
CA SER A 237 11.72 -2.28 -10.82
C SER A 237 11.89 -2.43 -12.33
N LEU A 238 13.13 -2.58 -12.82
CA LEU A 238 13.38 -2.93 -14.20
C LEU A 238 12.75 -4.29 -14.53
N ARG A 239 12.02 -4.35 -15.66
CA ARG A 239 11.50 -5.58 -16.23
C ARG A 239 12.52 -6.14 -17.23
N PRO A 240 13.26 -7.23 -16.92
CA PRO A 240 14.10 -7.87 -17.92
C PRO A 240 13.30 -8.24 -19.17
N VAL A 241 13.85 -7.85 -20.32
CA VAL A 241 13.33 -8.14 -21.65
C VAL A 241 13.64 -9.61 -21.95
N GLY A 242 12.80 -10.54 -21.47
CA GLY A 242 12.94 -11.96 -21.79
C GLY A 242 12.36 -12.94 -20.76
N GLY A 243 11.21 -13.56 -21.10
CA GLY A 243 11.07 -15.02 -21.05
C GLY A 243 10.59 -15.75 -19.79
N SER A 244 10.24 -15.11 -18.66
CA SER A 244 9.70 -15.84 -17.49
C SER A 244 8.31 -15.33 -17.11
N THR A 245 7.32 -16.25 -17.12
CA THR A 245 5.88 -15.99 -16.96
C THR A 245 5.43 -15.85 -15.49
N THR A 246 6.34 -15.71 -14.53
CA THR A 246 6.01 -15.66 -13.09
C THR A 246 6.76 -14.55 -12.34
N ARG A 247 7.18 -13.48 -13.03
CA ARG A 247 7.84 -12.35 -12.35
C ARG A 247 6.83 -11.56 -11.52
N VAL A 248 7.27 -11.12 -10.35
CA VAL A 248 6.58 -10.13 -9.50
C VAL A 248 7.19 -8.76 -9.81
N GLY A 249 6.34 -7.78 -10.12
CA GLY A 249 6.76 -6.39 -10.25
C GLY A 249 7.10 -5.80 -8.88
N TYR A 250 8.02 -4.84 -8.87
CA TYR A 250 8.53 -4.24 -7.64
C TYR A 250 8.48 -2.72 -7.73
N ALA A 251 8.01 -2.08 -6.68
CA ALA A 251 8.11 -0.64 -6.49
C ALA A 251 8.50 -0.30 -5.04
N TRP A 252 9.31 0.73 -4.88
CA TRP A 252 9.56 1.35 -3.58
C TRP A 252 9.13 2.81 -3.65
N VAL A 253 8.18 3.18 -2.80
CA VAL A 253 7.74 4.55 -2.63
C VAL A 253 8.50 5.13 -1.46
N SER A 254 9.57 5.86 -1.75
CA SER A 254 10.33 6.56 -0.71
C SER A 254 9.64 7.86 -0.34
N VAL A 255 9.38 8.04 0.95
CA VAL A 255 8.87 9.32 1.50
C VAL A 255 9.86 10.48 1.34
N ALA A 256 11.14 10.19 1.12
CA ALA A 256 12.18 11.19 0.93
C ALA A 256 12.32 11.66 -0.53
N GLN A 257 11.52 11.12 -1.46
CA GLN A 257 11.56 11.52 -2.87
C GLN A 257 10.56 12.64 -3.16
N ASP A 258 11.06 13.76 -3.70
CA ASP A 258 10.22 14.90 -4.09
C ASP A 258 9.29 14.56 -5.26
N VAL A 259 9.74 13.67 -6.14
CA VAL A 259 9.04 13.30 -7.38
C VAL A 259 8.78 11.80 -7.38
N ASP A 260 7.58 11.38 -7.77
CA ASP A 260 7.25 9.96 -7.94
C ASP A 260 7.80 9.37 -9.25
N TRP A 261 7.54 8.08 -9.52
CA TRP A 261 8.05 7.43 -10.73
C TRP A 261 7.36 7.90 -12.02
N GLU A 262 6.27 8.68 -11.94
CA GLU A 262 5.57 9.27 -13.08
C GLU A 262 5.99 10.72 -13.34
N GLY A 263 6.79 11.31 -12.44
CA GLY A 263 7.24 12.69 -12.56
C GLY A 263 6.39 13.68 -11.75
N ASP A 264 5.42 13.20 -10.96
CA ASP A 264 4.57 14.08 -10.16
C ASP A 264 5.25 14.47 -8.85
N ASP A 265 5.27 15.77 -8.57
CA ASP A 265 5.84 16.31 -7.35
C ASP A 265 4.94 16.06 -6.11
N VAL A 266 5.50 16.39 -4.93
CA VAL A 266 4.79 16.33 -3.65
C VAL A 266 3.52 17.20 -3.66
N GLY A 267 3.57 18.40 -4.24
CA GLY A 267 2.45 19.34 -4.25
C GLY A 267 1.26 18.82 -5.05
N GLU A 268 1.49 18.21 -6.20
CA GLU A 268 0.45 17.57 -7.01
C GLU A 268 -0.15 16.38 -6.26
N THR A 269 0.71 15.54 -5.67
CA THR A 269 0.27 14.39 -4.87
C THR A 269 -0.61 14.83 -3.69
N LEU A 270 -0.20 15.86 -2.96
CA LEU A 270 -0.96 16.40 -1.82
C LEU A 270 -2.30 16.99 -2.24
N ARG A 271 -2.35 17.68 -3.39
CA ARG A 271 -3.61 18.19 -3.94
C ARG A 271 -4.60 17.07 -4.20
N MET A 272 -4.11 15.95 -4.76
CA MET A 272 -4.94 14.76 -5.01
C MET A 272 -5.40 14.10 -3.70
N VAL A 273 -4.51 13.96 -2.71
CA VAL A 273 -4.85 13.43 -1.39
C VAL A 273 -5.90 14.29 -0.69
N LEU A 274 -5.73 15.61 -0.69
CA LEU A 274 -6.70 16.54 -0.11
C LEU A 274 -8.05 16.45 -0.81
N ARG A 275 -8.05 16.28 -2.13
CA ARG A 275 -9.27 16.06 -2.90
C ARG A 275 -9.96 14.75 -2.52
N LEU A 276 -9.24 13.63 -2.47
CA LEU A 276 -9.77 12.33 -2.02
C LEU A 276 -10.36 12.45 -0.61
N ALA A 277 -9.73 13.23 0.26
CA ALA A 277 -10.29 13.49 1.56
C ALA A 277 -11.60 14.29 1.45
N LEU A 278 -11.58 15.48 0.86
CA LEU A 278 -12.75 16.36 0.85
C LEU A 278 -13.93 15.78 0.05
N GLU A 279 -13.67 15.08 -1.05
CA GLU A 279 -14.70 14.60 -1.99
C GLU A 279 -15.11 13.14 -1.73
N ASP A 280 -14.15 12.26 -1.42
CA ASP A 280 -14.38 10.81 -1.40
C ASP A 280 -14.35 10.20 0.01
N GLY A 281 -14.17 11.02 1.05
CA GLY A 281 -14.22 10.56 2.44
C GLY A 281 -12.98 9.78 2.88
N VAL A 282 -11.88 9.78 2.12
CA VAL A 282 -10.63 9.14 2.55
C VAL A 282 -10.01 9.92 3.71
N ARG A 283 -9.85 9.31 4.88
CA ARG A 283 -9.38 9.98 6.11
C ARG A 283 -8.17 9.27 6.71
N PRO A 284 -7.17 10.01 7.23
CA PRO A 284 -6.19 9.40 8.12
C PRO A 284 -6.88 8.99 9.43
N LEU A 285 -6.35 7.94 10.07
CA LEU A 285 -6.86 7.52 11.37
C LEU A 285 -6.31 8.44 12.47
N VAL A 286 -7.20 9.04 13.26
CA VAL A 286 -6.85 9.92 14.39
C VAL A 286 -7.20 9.27 15.75
N GLU A 287 -8.14 8.34 15.78
CA GLU A 287 -8.65 7.74 17.02
C GLU A 287 -7.61 6.86 17.73
N ASP A 288 -7.58 6.95 19.05
CA ASP A 288 -6.76 6.08 19.89
C ASP A 288 -7.56 4.88 20.40
N LEU A 289 -7.22 3.70 19.91
CA LEU A 289 -7.91 2.44 20.22
C LEU A 289 -7.64 1.92 21.63
N VAL A 290 -6.58 2.40 22.29
CA VAL A 290 -6.07 1.84 23.56
C VAL A 290 -6.40 2.72 24.75
N SER A 291 -7.05 3.87 24.54
CA SER A 291 -7.53 4.74 25.61
C SER A 291 -8.74 4.12 26.33
N GLY A 292 -8.48 3.09 27.14
CA GLY A 292 -9.40 2.63 28.17
C GLY A 292 -9.38 3.64 29.31
N ASP A 293 -10.46 4.41 29.46
CA ASP A 293 -10.86 5.20 30.65
C ASP A 293 -9.83 6.14 31.31
N GLY A 294 -8.71 6.45 30.66
CA GLY A 294 -7.75 7.47 31.10
C GLY A 294 -7.85 8.73 30.24
N PRO A 295 -8.01 9.94 30.81
CA PRO A 295 -7.92 11.16 30.04
C PRO A 295 -6.48 11.40 29.58
N ASP A 296 -6.32 11.78 28.32
CA ASP A 296 -5.19 12.56 27.80
C ASP A 296 -3.81 11.89 27.61
N THR A 297 -3.73 10.75 26.94
CA THR A 297 -2.52 10.46 26.13
C THR A 297 -2.80 10.66 24.64
N PRO A 298 -2.63 11.89 24.11
CA PRO A 298 -2.80 12.12 22.68
C PRO A 298 -1.77 11.32 21.87
N ARG A 299 -2.22 10.60 20.83
CA ARG A 299 -1.35 9.99 19.79
C ARG A 299 -0.45 11.02 19.09
N THR A 300 -0.85 12.29 19.15
CA THR A 300 -0.06 13.41 18.64
C THR A 300 0.86 13.93 19.73
N THR A 301 2.14 13.64 19.59
CA THR A 301 3.17 14.33 20.38
C THR A 301 3.38 15.70 19.78
N PRO A 302 3.08 16.80 20.50
CA PRO A 302 3.35 18.13 19.97
C PRO A 302 4.86 18.27 19.73
N PHE A 303 5.25 19.09 18.75
CA PHE A 303 6.63 19.13 18.27
C PHE A 303 7.64 19.37 19.40
N GLU A 304 7.32 20.25 20.34
CA GLU A 304 8.16 20.57 21.50
C GLU A 304 8.36 19.40 22.47
N ARG A 305 7.53 18.35 22.38
CA ARG A 305 7.65 17.11 23.14
C ARG A 305 8.10 15.93 22.27
N ALA A 306 8.28 16.14 20.96
CA ALA A 306 8.82 15.11 20.10
C ALA A 306 10.25 14.81 20.59
N PRO A 307 10.63 13.53 20.76
CA PRO A 307 12.00 13.21 21.15
C PRO A 307 12.99 13.87 20.18
N SER A 308 14.15 14.34 20.69
CA SER A 308 15.21 14.84 19.80
C SER A 308 15.77 13.66 19.03
N VAL A 309 15.25 13.41 17.83
CA VAL A 309 15.67 12.28 17.01
C VAL A 309 16.71 12.81 16.03
N ASP A 310 17.97 12.40 16.20
CA ASP A 310 19.09 12.60 15.25
C ASP A 310 18.91 11.81 13.92
N GLY A 311 17.67 11.57 13.49
CA GLY A 311 17.37 10.63 12.42
C GLY A 311 15.89 10.49 12.07
N GLY A 312 15.25 11.59 11.66
CA GLY A 312 14.12 11.51 10.73
C GLY A 312 12.70 11.39 11.29
N THR A 313 12.39 12.08 12.39
CA THR A 313 10.99 12.41 12.68
C THR A 313 10.51 13.50 11.71
N VAL A 314 9.48 13.21 10.92
CA VAL A 314 8.80 14.26 10.13
C VAL A 314 7.91 15.04 11.07
N VAL A 315 8.29 16.30 11.30
CA VAL A 315 7.54 17.22 12.14
C VAL A 315 6.69 18.09 11.22
N VAL A 316 5.38 17.98 11.38
CA VAL A 316 4.44 18.88 10.72
C VAL A 316 4.19 20.07 11.64
N LYS A 317 4.82 21.22 11.34
CA LYS A 317 4.51 22.48 11.99
C LYS A 317 3.24 23.05 11.37
N ILE A 318 2.15 23.05 12.13
CA ILE A 318 0.92 23.76 11.76
C ILE A 318 1.11 25.22 12.17
N ALA A 319 1.29 26.12 11.20
CA ALA A 319 1.28 27.55 11.46
C ALA A 319 -0.17 28.03 11.54
N GLN A 320 -0.53 28.69 12.65
CA GLN A 320 -1.78 29.44 12.81
C GLN A 320 -1.69 30.80 12.11
#